data_AF-A0A662FRA6-F1
#
_entry.id   AF-A0A662FRA6-F1
#
_cell.length_a   1.000
_cell.length_b   1.000
_cell.length_c   1.000
_cell.angle_alpha   90.00
_cell.angle_beta   90.00
_cell.angle_gamma   90.00
#
_symmetry.space_group_name_H-M   'P 1'
#
loop_
_entity.id
_entity.type
_entity.pdbx_description
1 polymer ?
#
loop_
_entity_poly.entity_id
_entity_poly.type
_entity_poly.pdbx_seq_one_letter_code
_entity_poly.pdbx_strand_id
1 'polypeptide(L)'
;SSLADLVIKAAIEGDHVARHILKRAAISLAEMAEAVIKRLYLDEVLEEIKVAVVGKVFEVEDLILDPFKNYLYERFKNVVVVKPRFPQVVGALIISYRHTGIKITSELLGNIERTLKRIPYTF
;
A
#
# COMPACT_ATOMS: atom_id res chain seq x y z
N SER A 1 2.14 21.48 3.40
CA SER A 1 1.72 20.53 4.44
C SER A 1 0.26 20.75 4.73
N SER A 2 -0.48 19.67 4.94
CA SER A 2 -1.94 19.65 4.88
C SER A 2 -2.55 19.49 6.27
N LEU A 3 -3.87 19.68 6.36
CA LEU A 3 -4.66 19.35 7.55
C LEU A 3 -4.36 17.94 8.09
N ALA A 4 -4.03 16.97 7.22
CA ALA A 4 -3.69 15.61 7.63
C ALA A 4 -2.43 15.56 8.52
N ASP A 5 -1.40 16.36 8.22
CA ASP A 5 -0.16 16.38 9.01
C ASP A 5 -0.43 16.91 10.43
N LEU A 6 -1.32 17.90 10.54
CA LEU A 6 -1.77 18.45 11.83
C LEU A 6 -2.57 17.43 12.64
N VAL A 7 -3.48 16.70 11.98
CA VAL A 7 -4.27 15.64 12.65
C VAL A 7 -3.36 14.51 13.11
N ILE A 8 -2.37 14.10 12.31
CA ILE A 8 -1.38 13.10 12.70
C ILE A 8 -0.60 13.58 13.93
N LYS A 9 -0.09 14.81 13.90
CA LYS A 9 0.64 15.39 15.04
C LYS A 9 -0.21 15.43 16.31
N ALA A 10 -1.43 15.95 16.23
CA ALA A 10 -2.35 16.02 17.37
C ALA A 10 -2.65 14.61 17.94
N ALA A 11 -2.85 13.62 17.08
CA ALA A 11 -3.09 12.24 17.50
C ALA A 11 -1.88 11.61 18.22
N ILE A 12 -0.66 11.93 17.77
CA ILE A 12 0.60 11.51 18.43
C ILE A 12 0.71 12.17 19.80
N GLU A 13 0.36 13.46 19.91
CA GLU A 13 0.34 14.23 21.17
C GLU A 13 -0.76 13.77 22.15
N GLY A 14 -1.62 12.84 21.73
CA GLY A 14 -2.62 12.21 22.60
C GLY A 14 -4.05 12.70 22.39
N ASP A 15 -4.30 13.58 21.42
CA ASP A 15 -5.64 14.06 21.12
C ASP A 15 -6.54 12.89 20.68
N HIS A 16 -7.56 12.61 21.48
CA HIS A 16 -8.47 11.49 21.26
C HIS A 16 -9.37 11.67 20.03
N VAL A 17 -9.73 12.92 19.69
CA VAL A 17 -10.53 13.23 18.50
C VAL A 17 -9.70 12.98 17.25
N ALA A 18 -8.45 13.46 17.23
CA ALA A 18 -7.52 13.22 16.14
C ALA A 18 -7.23 11.73 15.94
N ARG A 19 -7.02 10.98 17.03
CA ARG A 19 -6.88 9.51 16.98
C ARG A 19 -8.13 8.84 16.40
N HIS A 20 -9.32 9.28 16.80
CA HIS A 20 -10.57 8.75 16.27
C HIS A 20 -10.73 9.03 14.77
N ILE A 21 -10.37 10.23 14.31
CA ILE A 21 -10.39 10.61 12.90
C ILE A 21 -9.49 9.67 12.08
N LEU A 22 -8.24 9.45 12.52
CA LEU A 22 -7.29 8.58 11.80
C LEU A 22 -7.76 7.13 11.77
N LYS A 23 -8.24 6.59 12.90
CA LYS A 23 -8.79 5.22 12.94
C LYS A 23 -9.97 5.05 12.00
N ARG A 24 -10.88 6.04 11.94
CA ARG A 24 -11.99 6.01 10.98
C ARG A 24 -11.51 6.07 9.53
N ALA A 25 -10.52 6.92 9.23
CA ALA A 25 -9.94 6.98 7.89
C ALA A 25 -9.32 5.63 7.48
N ALA A 26 -8.59 4.98 8.39
CA ALA A 26 -8.02 3.66 8.16
C ALA A 26 -9.08 2.59 7.84
N ILE A 27 -10.19 2.59 8.59
CA ILE A 27 -11.32 1.68 8.35
C ILE A 27 -11.95 1.95 6.98
N SER A 28 -12.20 3.21 6.63
CA SER A 28 -12.77 3.54 5.31
C SER A 28 -11.84 3.18 4.15
N LEU A 29 -10.53 3.29 4.32
CA LEU A 29 -9.56 2.78 3.34
C LEU A 29 -9.66 1.25 3.20
N ALA A 30 -9.81 0.53 4.31
CA ALA A 30 -9.92 -0.92 4.33
C ALA A 30 -11.25 -1.41 3.72
N GLU A 31 -12.35 -0.69 3.95
CA GLU A 31 -13.66 -0.94 3.31
C GLU A 31 -13.57 -0.83 1.78
N MET A 32 -12.83 0.15 1.26
CA MET A 32 -12.59 0.26 -0.17
C MET A 32 -11.77 -0.93 -0.71
N ALA A 33 -10.74 -1.36 0.03
CA ALA A 33 -9.96 -2.54 -0.35
C ALA A 33 -10.81 -3.82 -0.32
N GLU A 34 -11.63 -4.02 0.72
CA GLU A 34 -12.59 -5.12 0.82
C GLU A 34 -13.54 -5.17 -0.38
N ALA A 35 -14.10 -4.03 -0.78
CA ALA A 35 -15.01 -3.96 -1.93
C ALA A 35 -14.33 -4.42 -3.23
N VAL A 36 -13.05 -4.05 -3.43
CA VAL A 36 -12.25 -4.48 -4.59
C VAL A 36 -11.93 -5.97 -4.50
N ILE A 37 -11.51 -6.48 -3.34
CA ILE A 37 -11.22 -7.90 -3.12
C ILE A 37 -12.44 -8.74 -3.45
N LYS A 38 -13.60 -8.39 -2.90
CA LYS A 38 -14.86 -9.08 -3.19
C LYS A 38 -15.17 -9.04 -4.67
N ARG A 39 -15.05 -7.88 -5.32
CA ARG A 39 -15.35 -7.74 -6.76
C ARG A 39 -14.43 -8.58 -7.66
N LEU A 40 -13.15 -8.69 -7.33
CA LEU A 40 -12.17 -9.40 -8.15
C LEU A 40 -12.21 -10.92 -7.96
N TYR A 41 -12.59 -11.40 -6.77
CA TYR A 41 -12.43 -12.80 -6.38
C TYR A 41 -13.72 -13.44 -5.84
N LEU A 42 -14.89 -12.96 -6.26
CA LEU A 42 -16.21 -13.43 -5.82
C LEU A 42 -16.35 -14.98 -5.87
N ASP A 43 -15.73 -15.62 -6.85
CA ASP A 43 -15.85 -17.06 -7.12
C ASP A 43 -14.49 -17.79 -7.12
N GLU A 44 -13.41 -17.12 -6.69
CA GLU A 44 -12.05 -17.68 -6.74
C GLU A 44 -11.53 -18.00 -5.33
N VAL A 45 -11.01 -19.21 -5.15
CA VAL A 45 -10.27 -19.60 -3.94
C VAL A 45 -8.78 -19.37 -4.21
N LEU A 46 -8.25 -18.24 -3.72
CA LEU A 46 -6.84 -17.92 -3.80
C LEU A 46 -6.09 -18.33 -2.54
N GLU A 47 -4.87 -18.86 -2.71
CA GLU A 47 -3.97 -19.13 -1.58
C GLU A 47 -3.57 -17.84 -0.84
N GLU A 48 -3.37 -16.74 -1.58
CA GLU A 48 -2.93 -15.46 -1.03
C GLU A 48 -3.46 -14.27 -1.85
N ILE A 49 -3.94 -13.22 -1.17
CA ILE A 49 -4.39 -11.96 -1.76
C ILE A 49 -3.48 -10.83 -1.25
N LYS A 50 -2.63 -10.31 -2.14
CA LYS A 50 -1.72 -9.22 -1.80
C LYS A 50 -2.40 -7.86 -1.94
N VAL A 51 -2.47 -7.10 -0.86
CA VAL A 51 -2.93 -5.71 -0.84
C VAL A 51 -1.72 -4.80 -0.67
N ALA A 52 -1.32 -4.12 -1.74
CA ALA A 52 -0.20 -3.20 -1.70
C ALA A 52 -0.64 -1.82 -1.19
N VAL A 53 -0.02 -1.34 -0.11
CA VAL A 53 -0.28 0.01 0.43
C VAL A 53 0.76 1.02 -0.07
N VAL A 54 0.28 2.18 -0.52
CA VAL A 54 1.12 3.25 -1.09
C VAL A 54 0.68 4.60 -0.54
N GLY A 55 1.67 5.44 -0.18
CA GLY A 55 1.45 6.80 0.31
C GLY A 55 1.88 6.98 1.76
N LYS A 56 2.31 8.22 2.08
CA LYS A 56 2.90 8.57 3.39
C LYS A 56 1.96 8.35 4.58
N VAL A 57 0.65 8.39 4.36
CA VAL A 57 -0.34 8.15 5.44
C VAL A 57 -0.21 6.76 6.08
N PHE A 58 0.25 5.76 5.32
CA PHE A 58 0.49 4.41 5.82
C PHE A 58 1.83 4.25 6.56
N GLU A 59 2.64 5.31 6.68
CA GLU A 59 3.84 5.32 7.53
C GLU A 59 3.48 5.49 9.01
N VAL A 60 2.26 5.94 9.32
CA VAL A 60 1.76 6.03 10.69
C VAL A 60 1.22 4.66 11.11
N GLU A 61 2.07 3.83 11.69
CA GLU A 61 1.78 2.40 11.93
C GLU A 61 0.52 2.19 12.81
N ASP A 62 0.57 2.60 14.07
CA ASP A 62 -0.48 2.31 15.07
C ASP A 62 -1.84 2.97 14.78
N LEU A 63 -1.85 4.07 14.02
CA LEU A 63 -3.06 4.90 13.83
C LEU A 63 -3.71 4.71 12.46
N ILE A 64 -2.97 4.24 11.47
CA ILE A 64 -3.47 4.02 10.10
C ILE A 64 -3.23 2.59 9.64
N LEU A 65 -1.96 2.16 9.57
CA LEU A 65 -1.62 0.90 8.92
C LEU A 65 -2.18 -0.31 9.68
N ASP A 66 -2.11 -0.30 11.01
CA ASP A 66 -2.55 -1.44 11.81
C ASP A 66 -4.07 -1.55 11.89
N PRO A 67 -4.86 -0.47 12.12
CA PRO A 67 -6.31 -0.54 11.99
C PRO A 67 -6.76 -1.01 10.59
N PHE A 68 -6.07 -0.58 9.53
CA PHE A 68 -6.33 -1.04 8.17
C PHE A 68 -6.06 -2.54 7.99
N LYS A 69 -4.91 -3.03 8.45
CA LYS A 69 -4.55 -4.47 8.42
C LYS A 69 -5.55 -5.31 9.21
N ASN A 70 -5.82 -4.92 10.45
CA ASN A 70 -6.71 -5.65 11.35
C ASN A 70 -8.10 -5.81 10.74
N TYR A 71 -8.64 -4.73 10.17
CA TYR A 71 -9.94 -4.77 9.48
C TYR A 71 -9.97 -5.84 8.38
N LEU A 72 -8.93 -5.91 7.54
CA LEU A 72 -8.84 -6.88 6.46
C LEU A 72 -8.62 -8.30 6.97
N TYR A 73 -7.74 -8.50 7.95
CA TYR A 73 -7.40 -9.82 8.49
C TYR A 73 -8.56 -10.47 9.26
N GLU A 74 -9.43 -9.68 9.89
CA GLU A 74 -10.66 -10.18 10.49
C GLU A 74 -11.65 -10.75 9.46
N ARG A 75 -11.58 -10.29 8.20
CA ARG A 75 -12.54 -10.63 7.15
C ARG A 75 -12.00 -11.64 6.14
N PHE A 76 -10.68 -11.66 5.94
CA PHE A 76 -10.02 -12.47 4.93
C PHE A 76 -8.79 -13.16 5.52
N LYS A 77 -8.82 -14.50 5.56
CA LYS A 77 -7.73 -15.30 6.13
C LYS A 77 -6.47 -15.37 5.27
N ASN A 78 -6.60 -15.09 3.98
CA ASN A 78 -5.55 -15.18 2.96
C ASN A 78 -5.05 -13.81 2.49
N VAL A 79 -5.51 -12.71 3.09
CA VAL A 79 -5.02 -11.37 2.74
C VAL A 79 -3.68 -11.11 3.43
N VAL A 80 -2.74 -10.53 2.68
CA VAL A 80 -1.47 -10.04 3.20
C VAL A 80 -1.26 -8.61 2.72
N VAL A 81 -1.07 -7.69 3.67
CA VAL A 81 -0.76 -6.30 3.36
C VAL A 81 0.75 -6.15 3.13
N VAL A 82 1.13 -5.65 1.95
CA VAL A 82 2.53 -5.57 1.51
C VAL A 82 2.92 -4.15 1.11
N LYS A 83 4.22 -3.84 1.17
CA LYS A 83 4.79 -2.68 0.48
C LYS A 83 5.20 -3.09 -0.94
N PRO A 84 5.01 -2.23 -1.96
CA PRO A 84 5.50 -2.51 -3.30
C PRO A 84 7.02 -2.77 -3.30
N ARG A 85 7.46 -3.77 -4.06
CA ARG A 85 8.89 -4.07 -4.25
C ARG A 85 9.65 -2.91 -4.89
N PHE A 86 8.97 -2.11 -5.71
CA PHE A 86 9.57 -1.03 -6.48
C PHE A 86 8.81 0.29 -6.30
N PRO A 87 9.50 1.44 -6.40
CA PRO A 87 8.85 2.74 -6.52
C PRO A 87 7.94 2.82 -7.76
N GLN A 88 6.95 3.72 -7.71
CA GLN A 88 5.94 3.87 -8.77
C GLN A 88 6.52 4.14 -10.16
N VAL A 89 7.64 4.89 -10.24
CA VAL A 89 8.35 5.19 -11.49
C VAL A 89 8.81 3.93 -12.23
N VAL A 90 9.11 2.84 -11.50
CA VAL A 90 9.50 1.56 -12.09
C VAL A 90 8.31 0.89 -12.78
N GLY A 91 7.10 1.08 -12.25
CA GLY A 91 5.88 0.61 -12.90
C GLY A 91 5.73 1.21 -14.30
N ALA A 92 5.96 2.52 -14.45
CA ALA A 92 5.94 3.19 -15.75
C ALA A 92 7.00 2.61 -16.71
N LEU A 93 8.22 2.37 -16.22
CA LEU A 93 9.28 1.73 -16.99
C LEU A 93 8.89 0.32 -17.47
N ILE A 94 8.35 -0.51 -16.57
CA ILE A 94 7.88 -1.87 -16.89
C ILE A 94 6.78 -1.83 -17.96
N ILE A 95 5.84 -0.89 -17.84
CA ILE A 95 4.78 -0.70 -18.84
C ILE A 95 5.41 -0.34 -20.19
N SER A 96 6.35 0.60 -20.25
CA SER A 96 7.05 0.98 -21.49
C SER A 96 7.76 -0.21 -22.13
N TYR A 97 8.51 -0.99 -21.34
CA TYR A 97 9.20 -2.20 -21.82
C TYR A 97 8.25 -3.21 -22.45
N ARG A 98 7.08 -3.45 -21.82
CA ARG A 98 6.06 -4.33 -22.40
C ARG A 98 5.55 -3.80 -23.74
N HIS A 99 5.33 -2.49 -23.88
CA HIS A 99 4.88 -1.89 -25.13
C HIS A 99 5.93 -1.96 -26.26
N THR A 100 7.22 -2.00 -25.92
CA THR A 100 8.31 -2.17 -26.90
C THR A 100 8.69 -3.64 -27.12
N GLY A 101 7.89 -4.59 -26.63
CA GLY A 101 8.14 -6.03 -26.80
C GLY A 101 9.24 -6.62 -25.91
N ILE A 102 9.74 -5.87 -24.92
CA ILE A 102 10.74 -6.35 -23.98
C ILE A 102 10.05 -7.22 -22.92
N LYS A 103 10.48 -8.49 -22.84
CA LYS A 103 9.98 -9.43 -21.83
C LYS A 103 10.50 -9.05 -20.45
N ILE A 104 9.60 -9.04 -19.47
CA ILE A 104 9.94 -8.76 -18.07
C ILE A 104 10.40 -10.06 -17.41
N THR A 105 11.71 -10.24 -17.29
CA THR A 105 12.32 -11.41 -16.66
C THR A 105 12.73 -11.11 -15.22
N SER A 106 12.93 -12.16 -14.41
CA SER A 106 13.47 -12.03 -13.04
C SER A 106 14.85 -11.36 -13.03
N GLU A 107 15.67 -11.65 -14.04
CA GLU A 107 16.97 -11.02 -14.23
C GLU A 107 16.83 -9.51 -14.49
N LEU A 108 15.92 -9.11 -15.39
CA LEU A 108 15.66 -7.70 -15.66
C LEU A 108 15.18 -6.96 -14.41
N LEU A 109 14.24 -7.55 -13.65
CA LEU A 109 13.77 -6.99 -12.39
C LEU A 109 14.91 -6.86 -11.36
N GLY A 110 15.80 -7.86 -11.28
CA GLY A 110 16.98 -7.79 -10.42
C GLY A 110 17.98 -6.72 -10.87
N ASN A 111 18.14 -6.49 -12.18
CA ASN A 111 18.98 -5.44 -12.74
C ASN A 111 18.43 -4.05 -12.41
N ILE A 112 17.12 -3.86 -12.56
CA ILE A 112 16.42 -2.64 -12.16
C ILE A 112 16.65 -2.39 -10.67
N GLU A 113 16.39 -3.38 -9.81
CA GLU A 113 16.56 -3.23 -8.36
C GLU A 113 17.98 -2.80 -7.95
N ARG A 114 19.00 -3.43 -8.55
CA ARG A 114 20.41 -3.08 -8.30
C ARG A 114 20.76 -1.66 -8.77
N THR A 115 20.19 -1.24 -9.90
CA THR A 115 20.44 0.08 -10.47
C THR A 115 19.74 1.17 -9.66
N LEU A 116 18.51 0.92 -9.21
CA LEU A 116 17.74 1.86 -8.40
C LEU A 116 18.47 2.23 -7.10
N LYS A 117 19.10 1.24 -6.45
CA LYS A 117 19.88 1.47 -5.21
C LYS A 117 21.06 2.43 -5.40
N ARG A 118 21.51 2.65 -6.64
CA ARG A 118 22.63 3.54 -6.98
C ARG A 118 22.17 4.94 -7.39
N ILE A 119 20.87 5.13 -7.60
CA ILE A 119 20.30 6.41 -8.00
C ILE A 119 19.70 7.05 -6.73
N PRO A 120 20.07 8.30 -6.39
CA PRO A 120 19.41 9.02 -5.31
C PRO A 120 17.97 9.32 -5.74
N TYR A 121 17.01 8.50 -5.31
CA TYR A 121 15.60 8.80 -5.49
C TYR A 121 15.15 9.74 -4.37
N THR A 122 14.75 10.96 -4.74
CA THR A 122 14.12 11.92 -3.85
C THR A 122 12.68 12.14 -4.29
N PHE A 123 11.71 11.87 -3.40
CA PHE A 123 10.30 12.27 -3.53
C PHE A 123 9.78 12.83 -2.20
#